data_AF-A0A453LRZ5-F1
#
_entry.id   AF-A0A453LRZ5-F1
#
_cell.length_a   1.000
_cell.length_b   1.000
_cell.length_c   1.000
_cell.angle_alpha   90.00
_cell.angle_beta   90.00
_cell.angle_gamma   90.00
#
_symmetry.space_group_name_H-M   'P 1'
#
loop_
_entity.id
_entity.type
_entity.pdbx_description
1 polymer ?
#
loop_
_entity_poly.entity_id
_entity_poly.type
_entity_poly.pdbx_seq_one_letter_code
_entity_poly.pdbx_strand_id
1 'polypeptide(L)' 'MINLGEKMTDEEVEQMIREADTDGDGQVNYDEFVLMMKNAERKITG' A
#
# COMPACT_ATOMS: atom_id res chain seq x y z
N MET A 1 -8.69 5.71 -6.99
CA MET A 1 -8.23 4.44 -7.61
C MET A 1 -6.76 4.66 -7.87
N ILE A 2 -5.88 4.00 -7.13
CA ILE A 2 -4.43 4.21 -7.26
C ILE A 2 -3.99 3.38 -8.47
N ASN A 3 -3.56 4.05 -9.54
CA ASN A 3 -3.03 3.38 -10.72
C ASN A 3 -1.54 3.13 -10.51
N LEU A 4 -1.16 1.87 -10.38
CA LEU A 4 0.25 1.47 -10.30
C LEU A 4 0.95 1.88 -11.60
N GLY A 5 1.89 2.82 -11.52
CA GLY A 5 2.62 3.35 -12.68
C GLY A 5 2.35 4.82 -13.03
N GLU A 6 1.36 5.46 -12.39
CA GLU A 6 1.21 6.92 -12.42
C GLU A 6 2.07 7.57 -11.31
N LYS A 7 2.50 8.82 -11.52
CA LYS A 7 3.16 9.59 -10.46
C LYS A 7 2.18 9.81 -9.32
N MET A 8 2.48 9.22 -8.17
CA MET A 8 1.76 9.48 -6.93
C MET A 8 2.33 10.70 -6.24
N THR A 9 1.49 11.42 -5.50
CA THR A 9 1.98 12.48 -4.60
C THR A 9 2.60 11.86 -3.34
N ASP A 10 3.48 12.61 -2.67
CA ASP A 10 4.06 12.17 -1.40
C ASP A 10 2.97 11.86 -0.36
N GLU A 11 1.88 12.63 -0.36
CA GLU A 11 0.72 12.44 0.53
C GLU A 11 0.00 11.09 0.28
N GLU A 12 -0.15 10.69 -0.99
CA GLU A 12 -0.76 9.42 -1.37
C GLU A 12 0.16 8.24 -1.02
N VAL A 13 1.48 8.40 -1.21
CA VAL A 13 2.46 7.39 -0.82
C VAL A 13 2.47 7.21 0.70
N GLU A 14 2.47 8.31 1.45
CA GLU A 14 2.36 8.25 2.91
C GLU A 14 1.06 7.60 3.37
N GLN A 15 -0.05 7.85 2.68
CA GLN A 15 -1.32 7.19 3.00
C GLN A 15 -1.22 5.68 2.76
N MET A 16 -0.63 5.24 1.65
CA MET A 16 -0.42 3.81 1.40
C MET A 16 0.48 3.18 2.46
N ILE A 17 1.56 3.85 2.86
CA ILE A 17 2.46 3.36 3.92
C ILE A 17 1.69 3.24 5.23
N ARG A 18 0.95 4.26 5.64
CA ARG A 18 0.14 4.23 6.87
C ARG A 18 -0.92 3.13 6.89
N GLU A 19 -1.46 2.76 5.72
CA GLU A 19 -2.44 1.67 5.60
C GLU A 19 -1.80 0.28 5.60
N ALA A 20 -0.52 0.17 5.20
CA ALA A 20 0.24 -1.07 5.10
C ALA A 20 1.10 -1.38 6.33
N ASP A 21 1.60 -0.35 7.00
CA ASP A 21 2.40 -0.40 8.23
C ASP A 21 1.51 -0.84 9.40
N THR A 22 1.64 -2.11 9.77
CA THR A 22 0.83 -2.74 10.82
C THR A 22 1.51 -2.74 12.17
N ASP A 23 2.84 -2.61 12.19
CA ASP A 23 3.64 -2.61 13.41
C ASP A 23 3.99 -1.20 13.92
N GLY A 24 3.76 -0.18 13.09
CA GLY A 24 3.90 1.24 13.41
C GLY A 24 5.34 1.73 13.37
N ASP A 25 6.24 1.04 12.68
CA ASP A 25 7.66 1.43 12.56
C ASP A 25 7.90 2.52 11.50
N GLY A 26 6.87 2.91 10.76
CA GLY A 26 6.91 3.92 9.70
C GLY A 26 7.51 3.42 8.39
N GLN A 27 7.76 2.12 8.26
CA GLN A 27 8.25 1.45 7.07
C GLN A 27 7.27 0.33 6.67
N VAL A 28 7.54 -0.29 5.52
CA VAL A 28 6.77 -1.44 5.06
C VAL A 28 7.77 -2.58 4.87
N ASN A 29 7.69 -3.59 5.73
CA ASN A 29 8.52 -4.78 5.61
C ASN A 29 7.95 -5.74 4.55
N TYR A 30 8.67 -6.84 4.29
CA TYR A 30 8.26 -7.79 3.25
C TYR A 30 6.88 -8.40 3.50
N ASP A 31 6.56 -8.76 4.74
CA ASP A 31 5.29 -9.41 5.07
C ASP A 31 4.12 -8.45 4.92
N GLU A 32 4.31 -7.20 5.33
CA GLU A 32 3.36 -6.09 5.16
C GLU A 32 3.13 -5.78 3.67
N PHE A 33 4.19 -5.75 2.88
CA PHE A 33 4.10 -5.57 1.43
C PHE A 33 3.28 -6.69 0.77
N VAL A 34 3.53 -7.95 1.13
CA VAL A 34 2.76 -9.10 0.61
C VAL A 34 1.29 -9.01 1.00
N LEU A 35 1.00 -8.60 2.25
CA LEU A 35 -0.37 -8.42 2.73
C LEU A 35 -1.08 -7.29 1.96
N MET A 36 -0.39 -6.16 1.76
CA MET A 36 -0.87 -5.03 0.97
C MET A 36 -1.23 -5.47 -0.46
N MET A 37 -0.35 -6.19 -1.15
CA MET A 37 -0.58 -6.66 -2.52
C MET A 37 -1.77 -7.63 -2.63
N LYS A 38 -1.90 -8.57 -1.69
CA LYS A 38 -3.07 -9.49 -1.62
C LYS A 38 -4.38 -8.74 -1.43
N ASN A 39 -4.37 -7.64 -0.69
CA ASN A 39 -5.55 -6.81 -0.47
C ASN A 39 -5.85 -5.90 -1.67
N ALA A 40 -4.82 -5.44 -2.39
CA ALA A 40 -4.98 -4.69 -3.64
C ALA A 40 -5.60 -5.55 -4.75
N GLU A 41 -5.16 -6.80 -4.92
CA GLU A 41 -5.75 -7.74 -5.89
C GLU A 41 -7.26 -7.93 -5.67
N ARG A 42 -7.69 -8.09 -4.41
CA ARG A 42 -9.11 -8.22 -4.06
C ARG A 42 -9.97 -7.01 -4.43
N LYS A 43 -9.40 -5.81 -4.49
CA LYS A 43 -10.11 -4.58 -4.89
C LYS A 43 -10.22 -4.41 -6.41
N ILE A 44 -9.39 -5.12 -7.19
CA ILE A 44 -9.38 -5.05 -8.66
C ILE A 44 -10.32 -6.10 -9.28
N THR A 45 -10.47 -7.25 -8.63
CA THR A 45 -11.32 -8.36 -9.11
C THR A 45 -12.73 -8.37 -8.51
N GLY A 46 -13.07 -7.40 -7.65
CA GLY A 46 -14.37 -7.24 -7.00
C GLY A 46 -15.26 -6.20 -7.64
#